data_AF-A0A413H015-F1
#
_entry.id   AF-A0A413H015-F1
#
_cell.length_a   1.000
_cell.length_b   1.000
_cell.length_c   1.000
_cell.angle_alpha   90.00
_cell.angle_beta   90.00
_cell.angle_gamma   90.00
#
_symmetry.space_group_name_H-M   'P 1'
#
loop_
_entity.id
_entity.type
_entity.pdbx_description
1 polymer ?
#
loop_
_entity_poly.entity_id
_entity_poly.type
_entity_poly.pdbx_seq_one_letter_code
_entity_poly.pdbx_strand_id
1 'polypeptide(L)'
;MLSFGETDTYKLIPTFETVDKGENVYALNTSEYNGIPIGGAFVKNYRVVEPFEAYVASKEPAARVPLMYSIGGEGGEITGLEEIMKKEEESLKVYTVGNVLYIDSDRDRSISIYDVTGRTVQVVEIHEGNNTITGLSSGFYFLEGKKVAIK
;
A
#
# COMPACT_ATOMS: atom_id res chain seq x y z
N MET A 1 1.94 -23.33 -11.70
CA MET A 1 1.25 -22.58 -10.62
C MET A 1 2.34 -22.07 -9.69
N LEU A 2 2.59 -20.76 -9.65
CA LEU A 2 3.52 -20.18 -8.67
C LEU A 2 2.86 -20.22 -7.29
N SER A 3 3.61 -20.60 -6.25
CA SER A 3 3.10 -20.54 -4.88
C SER A 3 3.04 -19.10 -4.37
N PHE A 4 2.23 -18.83 -3.34
CA PHE A 4 2.22 -17.53 -2.66
C PHE A 4 3.65 -17.08 -2.30
N GLY A 5 3.98 -15.82 -2.61
CA GLY A 5 5.30 -15.24 -2.36
C GLY A 5 6.38 -15.57 -3.41
N GLU A 6 6.02 -16.19 -4.54
CA GLU A 6 6.96 -16.55 -5.60
C GLU A 6 6.61 -15.83 -6.90
N THR A 7 7.61 -15.17 -7.50
CA THR A 7 7.54 -14.56 -8.83
C THR A 7 8.51 -15.26 -9.77
N ASP A 8 8.60 -14.78 -11.02
CA ASP A 8 9.64 -15.22 -11.96
C ASP A 8 11.03 -14.78 -11.52
N THR A 9 11.14 -13.70 -10.75
CA THR A 9 12.41 -13.04 -10.42
C THR A 9 12.87 -13.29 -8.99
N TYR A 10 11.98 -13.69 -8.08
CA TYR A 10 12.32 -13.95 -6.69
C TYR A 10 11.36 -14.92 -5.98
N LYS A 11 11.77 -15.36 -4.79
CA LYS A 11 10.94 -16.13 -3.86
C LYS A 11 11.06 -15.58 -2.45
N LEU A 12 9.94 -15.35 -1.80
CA LEU A 12 9.84 -15.06 -0.37
C LEU A 12 9.85 -16.38 0.42
N ILE A 13 10.75 -16.50 1.38
CA ILE A 13 11.00 -17.72 2.13
C ILE A 13 10.87 -17.41 3.63
N PRO A 14 9.86 -17.97 4.33
CA PRO A 14 9.82 -17.93 5.78
C PRO A 14 10.88 -18.87 6.37
N THR A 15 11.43 -18.53 7.52
CA THR A 15 12.38 -19.38 8.24
C THR A 15 12.00 -19.56 9.72
N PHE A 16 12.26 -20.74 10.27
CA PHE A 16 12.17 -21.02 11.70
C PHE A 16 13.54 -21.05 12.38
N GLU A 17 14.60 -20.85 11.60
CA GLU A 17 16.00 -20.89 12.03
C GLU A 17 16.70 -19.59 11.60
N THR A 18 17.81 -19.26 12.26
CA THR A 18 18.66 -18.15 11.84
C THR A 18 19.28 -18.46 10.48
N VAL A 19 19.19 -17.53 9.53
CA VAL A 19 19.85 -17.63 8.22
C VAL A 19 20.95 -16.59 8.15
N ASP A 20 22.18 -17.04 7.89
CA ASP A 20 23.31 -16.14 7.68
C ASP A 20 23.08 -15.25 6.45
N LYS A 21 23.57 -14.00 6.56
CA LYS A 21 23.60 -13.11 5.40
C LYS A 21 24.51 -13.69 4.31
N GLY A 22 24.15 -13.46 3.06
CA GLY A 22 24.96 -13.89 1.93
C GLY A 22 24.42 -13.36 0.61
N GLU A 23 25.12 -13.68 -0.47
CA GLU A 23 24.81 -13.17 -1.82
C GLU A 23 23.43 -13.59 -2.33
N ASN A 24 22.84 -14.65 -1.78
CA ASN A 24 21.51 -15.14 -2.19
C ASN A 24 20.43 -14.85 -1.14
N VAL A 25 20.74 -14.09 -0.09
CA VAL A 25 19.83 -13.79 1.03
C VAL A 25 19.58 -12.30 1.09
N TYR A 26 18.32 -11.92 0.92
CA TYR A 26 17.86 -10.54 1.03
C TYR A 26 17.02 -10.40 2.29
N ALA A 27 17.56 -9.70 3.29
CA ALA A 27 16.89 -9.48 4.57
C ALA A 27 16.10 -8.17 4.55
N LEU A 28 14.98 -8.12 5.27
CA LEU A 28 14.18 -6.90 5.41
C LEU A 28 15.02 -5.81 6.10
N ASN A 29 14.99 -4.60 5.56
CA ASN A 29 15.70 -3.47 6.14
C ASN A 29 15.08 -3.06 7.49
N THR A 30 15.91 -3.00 8.52
CA THR A 30 15.54 -2.60 9.90
C THR A 30 15.97 -1.17 10.22
N SER A 31 16.70 -0.53 9.30
CA SER A 31 17.04 0.88 9.27
C SER A 31 16.67 1.47 7.91
N GLU A 32 16.67 2.79 7.78
CA GLU A 32 16.61 3.43 6.47
C GLU A 32 17.75 2.91 5.59
N TYR A 33 17.45 2.63 4.32
CA TYR A 33 18.41 2.13 3.34
C TYR A 33 18.28 2.93 2.04
N ASN A 34 19.27 3.75 1.70
CA ASN A 34 19.27 4.57 0.48
C ASN A 34 17.97 5.39 0.27
N GLY A 35 17.46 6.02 1.34
CA GLY A 35 16.21 6.80 1.30
C GLY A 35 14.94 5.97 1.34
N ILE A 36 15.04 4.64 1.42
CA ILE A 36 13.90 3.73 1.61
C ILE A 36 13.64 3.56 3.11
N PRO A 37 12.40 3.79 3.58
CA PRO A 37 12.07 3.67 4.98
C PRO A 37 12.22 2.25 5.50
N ILE A 38 12.28 2.10 6.81
CA ILE A 38 12.32 0.80 7.51
C ILE A 38 11.16 -0.09 7.01
N GLY A 39 11.46 -1.35 6.70
CA GLY A 39 10.48 -2.30 6.17
C GLY A 39 10.10 -2.10 4.70
N GLY A 40 10.71 -1.14 4.00
CA GLY A 40 10.42 -0.83 2.60
C GLY A 40 11.24 -1.64 1.57
N ALA A 41 12.21 -2.47 1.98
CA ALA A 41 12.99 -3.27 1.04
C ALA A 41 13.59 -4.54 1.65
N PHE A 42 13.68 -5.60 0.84
CA PHE A 42 14.58 -6.72 1.08
C PHE A 42 15.94 -6.43 0.45
N VAL A 43 16.99 -6.34 1.27
CA VAL A 43 18.33 -5.90 0.86
C VAL A 43 19.32 -7.06 0.90
N LYS A 44 20.07 -7.23 -0.20
CA LYS A 44 21.07 -8.29 -0.38
C LYS A 44 22.15 -8.21 0.68
N ASN A 45 22.50 -9.34 1.29
CA ASN A 45 23.65 -9.46 2.21
C ASN A 45 23.66 -8.40 3.34
N TYR A 46 22.48 -7.99 3.81
CA TYR A 46 22.33 -6.88 4.73
C TYR A 46 22.59 -7.27 6.19
N ARG A 47 21.81 -8.22 6.71
CA ARG A 47 21.90 -8.74 8.08
C ARG A 47 21.51 -10.22 8.12
N VAL A 48 21.81 -10.87 9.24
CA VAL A 48 21.24 -12.19 9.54
C VAL A 48 19.71 -12.10 9.60
N VAL A 49 19.04 -13.15 9.15
CA VAL A 49 17.59 -13.29 9.24
C VAL A 49 17.31 -14.10 10.50
N GLU A 50 16.53 -13.54 11.42
CA GLU A 50 16.18 -14.17 12.68
C GLU A 50 15.09 -15.24 12.48
N PRO A 51 14.96 -16.22 13.39
CA PRO A 51 13.81 -17.13 13.41
C PRO A 51 12.49 -16.36 13.35
N PHE A 52 11.52 -16.90 12.61
CA PHE A 52 10.19 -16.31 12.38
C PHE A 52 10.17 -15.04 11.51
N GLU A 53 11.29 -14.67 10.90
CA GLU A 53 11.32 -13.70 9.81
C GLU A 53 11.17 -14.39 8.44
N ALA A 54 10.92 -13.58 7.42
CA ALA A 54 11.02 -14.00 6.03
C ALA A 54 12.17 -13.26 5.35
N TYR A 55 12.76 -13.90 4.35
CA TYR A 55 13.77 -13.30 3.48
C TYR A 55 13.44 -13.56 2.02
N VAL A 56 14.04 -12.78 1.13
CA VAL A 56 13.90 -12.99 -0.31
C VAL A 56 15.14 -13.70 -0.85
N ALA A 57 14.92 -14.70 -1.69
CA ALA A 57 15.94 -15.32 -2.53
C ALA A 57 15.73 -14.92 -3.99
N SER A 58 16.78 -14.44 -4.65
CA SER A 58 16.72 -14.08 -6.08
C SER A 58 16.68 -15.35 -6.95
N LYS A 59 15.89 -15.29 -8.03
CA LYS A 59 15.90 -16.27 -9.13
C LYS A 59 16.62 -15.73 -10.37
N GLU A 60 17.09 -14.49 -10.34
CA GLU A 60 17.83 -13.88 -11.44
C GLU A 60 19.18 -14.61 -11.64
N PRO A 61 19.67 -14.71 -12.88
CA PRO A 61 21.02 -15.20 -13.12
C PRO A 61 22.04 -14.26 -12.46
N ALA A 62 23.18 -14.81 -12.00
CA ALA A 62 24.20 -14.08 -11.24
C ALA A 62 24.61 -12.70 -11.83
N ALA A 63 24.58 -12.55 -13.15
CA ALA A 63 24.89 -11.30 -13.85
C ALA A 63 23.81 -10.20 -13.74
N ARG A 64 22.61 -10.51 -13.23
CA ARG A 64 21.44 -9.63 -13.15
C ARG A 64 20.82 -9.55 -11.75
N VAL A 65 21.49 -10.13 -10.76
CA VAL A 65 21.00 -10.16 -9.37
C VAL A 65 20.94 -8.73 -8.83
N PRO A 66 19.75 -8.22 -8.43
CA PRO A 66 19.59 -6.84 -7.98
C PRO A 66 20.20 -6.63 -6.58
N LEU A 67 20.47 -5.39 -6.19
CA LEU A 67 20.94 -5.10 -4.82
C LEU A 67 19.82 -5.20 -3.78
N MET A 68 18.57 -5.04 -4.21
CA MET A 68 17.39 -5.10 -3.35
C MET A 68 16.12 -5.40 -4.15
N TYR A 69 15.09 -5.83 -3.44
CA TYR A 69 13.71 -5.88 -3.90
C TYR A 69 12.87 -4.90 -3.07
N SER A 70 12.27 -3.91 -3.73
CA SER A 70 11.44 -2.91 -3.05
C SER A 70 10.09 -3.50 -2.61
N ILE A 71 9.61 -3.06 -1.46
CA ILE A 71 8.27 -3.33 -0.94
C ILE A 71 7.52 -2.00 -1.04
N GLY A 72 6.71 -1.87 -2.09
CA GLY A 72 6.14 -0.59 -2.50
C GLY A 72 6.99 0.08 -3.59
N GLY A 73 6.38 0.31 -4.75
CA GLY A 73 7.01 0.92 -5.94
C GLY A 73 7.35 -0.10 -7.05
N GLU A 74 6.94 0.24 -8.28
CA GLU A 74 7.06 -0.52 -9.54
C GLU A 74 6.60 -2.00 -9.52
N GLY A 75 5.43 -2.27 -8.92
CA GLY A 75 4.75 -3.57 -9.10
C GLY A 75 3.97 -4.09 -7.89
N GLY A 76 4.14 -3.45 -6.73
CA GLY A 76 3.25 -3.58 -5.58
C GLY A 76 2.77 -2.19 -5.21
N GLU A 77 1.67 -1.74 -5.82
CA GLU A 77 1.02 -0.50 -5.39
C GLU A 77 0.57 -0.70 -3.94
N ILE A 78 1.31 -0.09 -3.01
CA ILE A 78 0.67 0.38 -1.79
C ILE A 78 -0.41 1.33 -2.28
N THR A 79 -1.67 1.04 -1.99
CA THR A 79 -2.74 2.01 -2.24
C THR A 79 -2.32 3.27 -1.51
N GLY A 80 -1.96 4.31 -2.25
CA GLY A 80 -1.31 5.53 -1.75
C GLY A 80 -2.24 6.36 -0.85
N LEU A 81 -2.89 5.75 0.12
CA LEU A 81 -3.70 6.39 1.15
C LEU A 81 -2.92 7.50 1.81
N GLU A 82 -1.61 7.32 2.00
CA GLU A 82 -0.72 8.36 2.50
C GLU A 82 -0.68 9.58 1.58
N GLU A 83 -0.61 9.39 0.25
CA GLU A 83 -0.65 10.50 -0.72
C GLU A 83 -2.02 11.14 -0.81
N ILE A 84 -3.08 10.33 -0.79
CA ILE A 84 -4.46 10.81 -0.73
C ILE A 84 -4.63 11.68 0.53
N MET A 85 -4.13 11.25 1.69
CA MET A 85 -4.22 11.98 2.96
C MET A 85 -3.23 13.15 3.11
N LYS A 86 -2.22 13.28 2.23
CA LYS A 86 -1.20 14.35 2.35
C LYS A 86 -1.75 15.74 2.04
N LYS A 87 -2.80 15.83 1.23
CA LYS A 87 -3.41 17.11 0.85
C LYS A 87 -4.92 17.00 0.80
N GLU A 88 -5.58 17.60 1.78
CA GLU A 88 -7.03 17.77 1.72
C GLU A 88 -7.41 18.66 0.54
N GLU A 89 -8.41 18.23 -0.23
CA GLU A 89 -9.07 19.11 -1.19
C GLU A 89 -10.00 20.08 -0.45
N GLU A 90 -9.54 21.32 -0.28
CA GLU A 90 -10.27 22.36 0.45
C GLU A 90 -11.58 22.77 -0.24
N SER A 91 -11.64 22.62 -1.58
CA SER A 91 -12.84 22.93 -2.37
C SER A 91 -13.99 21.95 -2.14
N LEU A 92 -13.75 20.87 -1.40
CA LEU A 92 -14.67 19.76 -1.23
C LEU A 92 -15.13 19.67 0.23
N LYS A 93 -16.44 19.74 0.47
CA LYS A 93 -16.99 19.55 1.82
C LYS A 93 -17.64 18.19 1.90
N VAL A 94 -17.22 17.40 2.89
CA VAL A 94 -17.71 16.05 3.10
C VAL A 94 -18.27 15.94 4.50
N TYR A 95 -19.48 15.39 4.61
CA TYR A 95 -20.11 15.11 5.89
C TYR A 95 -21.05 13.91 5.78
N THR A 96 -21.40 13.33 6.93
CA THR A 96 -22.24 12.14 6.98
C THR A 96 -23.48 12.40 7.82
N VAL A 97 -24.63 11.89 7.36
CA VAL A 97 -25.89 11.90 8.12
C VAL A 97 -26.45 10.48 8.11
N GLY A 98 -26.40 9.80 9.25
CA GLY A 98 -26.70 8.37 9.34
C GLY A 98 -25.74 7.54 8.46
N ASN A 99 -26.32 6.80 7.51
CA ASN A 99 -25.61 5.91 6.58
C ASN A 99 -25.35 6.56 5.22
N VAL A 100 -25.53 7.88 5.11
CA VAL A 100 -25.43 8.62 3.85
C VAL A 100 -24.24 9.57 3.91
N LEU A 101 -23.45 9.54 2.83
CA LEU A 101 -22.32 10.43 2.62
C LEU A 101 -22.77 11.57 1.70
N TYR A 102 -22.54 12.81 2.14
CA TYR A 102 -22.82 14.01 1.36
C TYR A 102 -21.50 14.65 0.93
N ILE A 103 -21.45 15.06 -0.35
CA ILE A 103 -20.29 15.71 -0.95
C ILE A 103 -20.77 16.98 -1.65
N ASP A 104 -20.31 18.13 -1.17
CA ASP A 104 -20.46 19.42 -1.85
C ASP A 104 -19.15 19.72 -2.60
N SER A 105 -19.26 19.92 -3.92
CA SER A 105 -18.13 20.09 -4.84
C SER A 105 -18.28 21.38 -5.65
N ASP A 106 -17.18 22.03 -5.97
CA ASP A 106 -17.09 23.22 -6.81
C ASP A 106 -17.09 22.92 -8.32
N ARG A 107 -16.99 21.65 -8.71
CA ARG A 107 -17.00 21.20 -10.11
C ARG A 107 -17.35 19.72 -10.25
N ASP A 108 -17.69 19.33 -11.46
CA ASP A 108 -17.83 17.94 -11.87
C ASP A 108 -16.48 17.21 -11.79
N ARG A 109 -16.46 16.05 -11.13
CA ARG A 109 -15.25 15.23 -10.98
C ARG A 109 -15.60 13.79 -10.61
N SER A 110 -14.66 12.87 -10.84
CA SER A 110 -14.76 11.49 -10.36
C SER A 110 -13.98 11.37 -9.04
N ILE A 111 -14.59 10.73 -8.03
CA ILE A 111 -13.99 10.51 -6.71
C ILE A 111 -13.93 9.02 -6.42
N SER A 112 -12.75 8.56 -6.04
CA SER A 112 -12.54 7.21 -5.49
C SER A 112 -12.71 7.23 -3.98
N ILE A 113 -13.49 6.28 -3.47
CA ILE A 113 -13.71 6.07 -2.03
C ILE A 113 -12.99 4.79 -1.63
N TYR A 114 -12.15 4.89 -0.60
CA TYR A 114 -11.31 3.80 -0.12
C TYR A 114 -11.75 3.36 1.28
N ASP A 115 -11.68 2.05 1.56
CA ASP A 115 -11.84 1.53 2.92
C ASP A 115 -10.52 1.62 3.73
N VAL A 116 -10.55 1.19 4.99
CA VAL A 116 -9.39 1.21 5.89
C VAL A 116 -8.21 0.34 5.45
N THR A 117 -8.43 -0.58 4.51
CA THR A 117 -7.36 -1.39 3.92
C THR A 117 -6.73 -0.73 2.69
N GLY A 118 -7.26 0.43 2.28
CA GLY A 118 -6.82 1.17 1.11
C GLY A 118 -7.41 0.69 -0.21
N ARG A 119 -8.27 -0.34 -0.18
CA ARG A 119 -8.98 -0.81 -1.37
C ARG A 119 -10.05 0.20 -1.77
N THR A 120 -10.13 0.51 -3.07
CA THR A 120 -11.25 1.25 -3.66
C THR A 120 -12.54 0.44 -3.53
N VAL A 121 -13.49 0.93 -2.74
CA VAL A 121 -14.80 0.30 -2.57
C VAL A 121 -15.83 0.84 -3.55
N GLN A 122 -15.65 2.07 -4.02
CA GLN A 122 -16.56 2.72 -4.96
C GLN A 122 -15.84 3.87 -5.68
N VAL A 123 -16.19 4.07 -6.95
CA VAL A 123 -15.84 5.27 -7.72
C VAL A 123 -17.15 5.95 -8.07
N VAL A 124 -17.26 7.25 -7.78
CA VAL A 124 -18.47 8.03 -8.00
C VAL A 124 -18.18 9.21 -8.91
N GLU A 125 -18.99 9.37 -9.95
CA GLU A 125 -19.06 10.64 -10.68
C GLU A 125 -19.95 11.59 -9.87
N ILE A 126 -19.41 12.76 -9.54
CA ILE A 126 -20.12 13.80 -8.82
C ILE A 126 -20.19 15.06 -9.68
N HIS A 127 -21.24 15.85 -9.47
CA HIS A 127 -21.44 17.12 -10.15
C HIS A 127 -21.15 18.30 -9.22
N GLU A 128 -20.99 19.49 -9.80
CA GLU A 128 -20.97 20.74 -9.02
C GLU A 128 -22.21 20.84 -8.11
N GLY A 129 -21.99 21.26 -6.86
CA GLY A 129 -22.98 21.33 -5.80
C GLY A 129 -23.08 20.06 -4.96
N ASN A 130 -24.28 19.81 -4.42
CA ASN A 130 -24.52 18.75 -3.44
C ASN A 130 -24.80 17.40 -4.10
N ASN A 131 -24.02 16.39 -3.70
CA ASN A 131 -24.12 15.02 -4.16
C ASN A 131 -24.44 14.11 -2.97
N THR A 132 -25.22 13.06 -3.21
CA THR A 132 -25.64 12.09 -2.19
C THR A 132 -25.13 10.71 -2.57
N ILE A 133 -24.27 10.14 -1.72
CA ILE A 133 -23.67 8.83 -1.93
C ILE A 133 -24.24 7.85 -0.90
N THR A 134 -24.75 6.72 -1.40
CA THR A 134 -25.37 5.65 -0.62
C THR A 134 -24.74 4.30 -0.98
N GLY A 135 -25.02 3.27 -0.18
CA GLY A 135 -24.52 1.91 -0.41
C GLY A 135 -23.19 1.59 0.28
N LEU A 136 -22.63 2.53 1.03
CA LEU A 136 -21.49 2.28 1.91
C LEU A 136 -21.94 1.58 3.20
N SER A 137 -21.18 0.58 3.64
CA SER A 137 -21.39 -0.09 4.92
C SER A 137 -20.92 0.79 6.08
N SER A 138 -21.30 0.44 7.31
CA SER A 138 -20.77 1.10 8.51
C SER A 138 -19.25 0.93 8.57
N GLY A 139 -18.52 2.02 8.81
CA GLY A 139 -17.06 1.99 8.81
C GLY A 139 -16.40 3.34 8.55
N PHE A 140 -15.07 3.31 8.43
CA PHE A 140 -14.28 4.47 8.05
C PHE A 140 -13.88 4.40 6.58
N TYR A 141 -13.92 5.56 5.93
CA TYR A 141 -13.58 5.72 4.53
C TYR A 141 -12.66 6.92 4.32
N PHE A 142 -11.89 6.86 3.24
CA PHE A 142 -11.00 7.92 2.80
C PHE A 142 -11.40 8.38 1.40
N LEU A 143 -11.43 9.70 1.19
CA LEU A 143 -11.64 10.33 -0.11
C LEU A 143 -11.02 11.73 -0.12
N GLU A 144 -10.29 12.09 -1.18
CA GLU A 144 -9.76 13.45 -1.39
C GLU A 144 -9.06 14.07 -0.15
N GLY A 145 -8.30 13.23 0.56
CA GLY A 145 -7.57 13.56 1.78
C GLY A 145 -8.36 13.64 3.06
N LYS A 146 -9.66 13.35 3.03
CA LYS A 146 -10.55 13.40 4.18
C LYS A 146 -10.88 11.99 4.67
N LYS A 147 -10.85 11.81 5.99
CA LYS A 147 -11.35 10.61 6.67
C LYS A 147 -12.79 10.86 7.14
N VAL A 148 -13.71 9.96 6.78
CA VAL A 148 -15.11 10.03 7.19
C VAL A 148 -15.57 8.75 7.88
N ALA A 149 -16.59 8.87 8.73
CA ALA A 149 -17.21 7.75 9.41
C ALA A 149 -18.68 7.63 8.99
N ILE A 150 -19.03 6.47 8.44
CA ILE A 150 -20.41 6.08 8.15
C ILE A 150 -20.86 5.20 9.31
N LYS A 151 -22.01 5.53 9.92
CA LYS A 151 -22.54 4.80 11.07
C LYS A 151 -23.41 3.63 10.62
#